data_AF-A0A1V8UJQ1-F1
#
_entry.id   AF-A0A1V8UJQ1-F1
#
_cell.length_a   1.000
_cell.length_b   1.000
_cell.length_c   1.000
_cell.angle_alpha   90.00
_cell.angle_beta   90.00
_cell.angle_gamma   90.00
#
_symmetry.space_group_name_H-M   'P 1'
#
loop_
_entity.id
_entity.type
_entity.pdbx_description
1 polymer ?
#
loop_
_entity_poly.entity_id
_entity_poly.type
_entity_poly.pdbx_seq_one_letter_code
_entity_poly.pdbx_strand_id
1 'polypeptide(L)'
;EKMDVKGLDMKRREYCQLSKETSEDLLKHLLSGDDPEKVVQEIHEYLRALSARMRDGAIPSHKYTIYTQLGKDPKDYPAGGSMASVQVALKMIAKGKPVRAKDVMSFVICGTSNGSAETAAKNAQTLDEVLAKDSGLLPDIDYYLHKQILPPVERLCAPISGTNVTLLAECLGLDTTKYRVSNAAASSSAQNSNEITALESQIPDHIRFNACEPLSLLCLSCRQPFQFRGLAHTPLPDETPSPPLAIVTNNGLCCPNPSCSKAMTTLTLSAQLQTQIRQHTSRYYATWLQCDDAACTVGRTRQMSVYGHRCLGPKGLAYGCSGRMAFEYSEKALYNQLLFLQSMFDVEKAMEKLDGKGGVKIEEGEKRKVLAGMNRERFAVLEGLVKGVLERSGWGWVSMGGLFGFALRAGATTVI
;
A
#
# COMPACT_ATOMS: atom_id res chain seq x y z
N GLU A 1 -29.90 24.53 2.14
CA GLU A 1 -28.80 24.53 3.15
C GLU A 1 -27.47 24.67 2.43
N LYS A 2 -26.41 25.16 3.08
CA LYS A 2 -25.09 25.35 2.46
C LYS A 2 -24.18 24.20 2.87
N MET A 3 -23.56 23.54 1.88
CA MET A 3 -22.62 22.44 2.11
C MET A 3 -21.44 22.93 2.96
N ASP A 4 -21.28 22.36 4.16
CA ASP A 4 -20.16 22.65 5.05
C ASP A 4 -19.01 21.68 4.73
N VAL A 5 -17.87 22.23 4.33
CA VAL A 5 -16.68 21.46 3.92
C VAL A 5 -15.52 21.81 4.83
N LYS A 6 -15.14 20.88 5.71
CA LYS A 6 -14.02 20.99 6.66
C LYS A 6 -12.99 19.89 6.43
N GLY A 7 -11.72 20.26 6.44
CA GLY A 7 -10.60 19.31 6.38
C GLY A 7 -10.33 18.65 5.02
N LEU A 8 -11.17 18.89 3.99
CA LEU A 8 -10.96 18.37 2.64
C LEU A 8 -9.96 19.21 1.82
N ASP A 9 -9.38 18.58 0.80
CA ASP A 9 -8.35 19.17 -0.08
C ASP A 9 -8.78 20.45 -0.80
N MET A 10 -10.08 20.65 -0.92
CA MET A 10 -10.68 21.86 -1.49
C MET A 10 -10.26 23.16 -0.77
N LYS A 11 -9.92 23.06 0.52
CA LYS A 11 -9.47 24.21 1.34
C LYS A 11 -7.94 24.37 1.40
N ARG A 12 -7.20 23.41 0.86
CA ARG A 12 -5.72 23.42 0.84
C ARG A 12 -5.20 24.35 -0.27
N ARG A 13 -4.07 25.02 -0.02
CA ARG A 13 -3.53 26.04 -0.95
C ARG A 13 -2.70 25.42 -2.06
N GLU A 14 -2.12 24.27 -1.78
CA GLU A 14 -1.24 23.48 -2.63
C GLU A 14 -1.93 22.75 -3.79
N TYR A 15 -3.28 22.73 -3.82
CA TYR A 15 -4.05 22.21 -4.95
C TYR A 15 -4.47 23.33 -5.91
N CYS A 16 -4.35 23.05 -7.21
CA CYS A 16 -4.78 23.96 -8.26
C CYS A 16 -6.29 24.20 -8.23
N GLN A 17 -6.72 25.30 -8.84
CA GLN A 17 -8.13 25.69 -8.91
C GLN A 17 -8.99 24.57 -9.53
N LEU A 18 -8.48 23.94 -10.60
CA LEU A 18 -9.17 22.84 -11.29
C LEU A 18 -9.45 21.66 -10.34
N SER A 19 -8.47 21.24 -9.55
CA SER A 19 -8.63 20.14 -8.58
C SER A 19 -9.70 20.44 -7.53
N LYS A 20 -9.80 21.71 -7.10
CA LYS A 20 -10.83 22.16 -6.14
C LYS A 20 -12.22 22.13 -6.74
N GLU A 21 -12.38 22.63 -7.98
CA GLU A 21 -13.64 22.60 -8.72
C GLU A 21 -14.10 21.16 -8.95
N THR A 22 -13.20 20.28 -9.42
CA THR A 22 -13.46 18.85 -9.59
C THR A 22 -13.92 18.19 -8.29
N SER A 23 -13.24 18.47 -7.18
CA SER A 23 -13.61 17.92 -5.87
C SER A 23 -14.97 18.44 -5.39
N GLU A 24 -15.31 19.71 -5.70
CA GLU A 24 -16.62 20.29 -5.36
C GLU A 24 -17.75 19.64 -6.15
N ASP A 25 -17.55 19.45 -7.45
CA ASP A 25 -18.54 18.84 -8.33
C ASP A 25 -18.78 17.38 -7.94
N LEU A 26 -17.69 16.62 -7.69
CA LEU A 26 -17.81 15.24 -7.20
C LEU A 26 -18.57 15.18 -5.87
N LEU A 27 -18.30 16.10 -4.94
CA LEU A 27 -19.02 16.13 -3.67
C LEU A 27 -20.51 16.44 -3.84
N LYS A 28 -20.89 17.25 -4.84
CA LYS A 28 -22.30 17.49 -5.18
C LYS A 28 -22.99 16.23 -5.72
N HIS A 29 -22.31 15.46 -6.57
CA HIS A 29 -22.83 14.15 -7.03
C HIS A 29 -22.95 13.15 -5.87
N LEU A 30 -21.96 13.13 -4.96
CA LEU A 30 -21.98 12.24 -3.80
C LEU A 30 -23.07 12.57 -2.78
N LEU A 31 -23.42 13.84 -2.64
CA LEU A 31 -24.43 14.33 -1.71
C LEU A 31 -25.78 14.63 -2.37
N SER A 32 -25.98 14.22 -3.64
CA SER A 32 -27.25 14.44 -4.34
C SER A 32 -28.41 13.62 -3.76
N GLY A 33 -28.09 12.49 -3.10
CA GLY A 33 -29.07 11.54 -2.57
C GLY A 33 -29.59 10.54 -3.61
N ASP A 34 -28.97 10.50 -4.80
CA ASP A 34 -29.27 9.52 -5.83
C ASP A 34 -28.77 8.12 -5.47
N ASP A 35 -29.21 7.13 -6.25
CA ASP A 35 -28.78 5.74 -6.08
C ASP A 35 -27.25 5.60 -6.21
N PRO A 36 -26.58 4.87 -5.30
CA PRO A 36 -25.12 4.80 -5.27
C PRO A 36 -24.51 4.27 -6.57
N GLU A 37 -25.18 3.36 -7.28
CA GLU A 37 -24.68 2.83 -8.55
C GLU A 37 -24.69 3.91 -9.64
N LYS A 38 -25.74 4.75 -9.66
CA LYS A 38 -25.86 5.87 -10.59
C LYS A 38 -24.81 6.94 -10.30
N VAL A 39 -24.62 7.29 -9.03
CA VAL A 39 -23.61 8.27 -8.61
C VAL A 39 -22.21 7.82 -9.02
N VAL A 40 -21.87 6.55 -8.82
CA VAL A 40 -20.57 5.99 -9.25
C VAL A 40 -20.40 6.09 -10.77
N GLN A 41 -21.43 5.78 -11.53
CA GLN A 41 -21.39 5.90 -12.99
C GLN A 41 -21.18 7.37 -13.43
N GLU A 42 -21.91 8.31 -12.86
CA GLU A 42 -21.76 9.74 -13.14
C GLU A 42 -20.34 10.24 -12.81
N ILE A 43 -19.76 9.79 -11.71
CA ILE A 43 -18.38 10.12 -11.32
C ILE A 43 -17.39 9.61 -12.37
N HIS A 44 -17.52 8.37 -12.81
CA HIS A 44 -16.64 7.80 -13.84
C HIS A 44 -16.77 8.54 -15.18
N GLU A 45 -17.99 8.88 -15.58
CA GLU A 45 -18.25 9.66 -16.80
C GLU A 45 -17.69 11.07 -16.70
N TYR A 46 -17.87 11.74 -15.56
CA TYR A 46 -17.33 13.07 -15.30
C TYR A 46 -15.79 13.09 -15.33
N LEU A 47 -15.12 12.11 -14.71
CA LEU A 47 -13.66 12.00 -14.73
C LEU A 47 -13.13 11.75 -16.15
N ARG A 48 -13.84 10.91 -16.93
CA ARG A 48 -13.48 10.63 -18.33
C ARG A 48 -13.63 11.88 -19.19
N ALA A 49 -14.73 12.62 -19.04
CA ALA A 49 -14.95 13.89 -19.73
C ALA A 49 -13.95 14.98 -19.30
N LEU A 50 -13.60 15.04 -18.02
CA LEU A 50 -12.58 15.96 -17.50
C LEU A 50 -11.22 15.69 -18.13
N SER A 51 -10.79 14.42 -18.16
CA SER A 51 -9.50 14.03 -18.75
C SER A 51 -9.43 14.38 -20.25
N ALA A 52 -10.53 14.19 -20.99
CA ALA A 52 -10.62 14.56 -22.40
C ALA A 52 -10.49 16.08 -22.58
N ARG A 53 -11.26 16.88 -21.82
CA ARG A 53 -11.17 18.35 -21.86
C ARG A 53 -9.79 18.89 -21.52
N MET A 54 -9.08 18.24 -20.60
CA MET A 54 -7.70 18.60 -20.28
C MET A 54 -6.77 18.35 -21.47
N ARG A 55 -6.87 17.16 -22.09
CA ARG A 55 -6.08 16.75 -23.28
C ARG A 55 -6.37 17.59 -24.52
N ASP A 56 -7.61 18.02 -24.69
CA ASP A 56 -8.02 18.89 -25.80
C ASP A 56 -7.62 20.36 -25.59
N GLY A 57 -7.03 20.70 -24.44
CA GLY A 57 -6.63 22.08 -24.12
C GLY A 57 -7.82 23.02 -23.90
N ALA A 58 -9.02 22.48 -23.66
CA ALA A 58 -10.24 23.27 -23.45
C ALA A 58 -10.25 24.00 -22.09
N ILE A 59 -9.34 23.65 -21.18
CA ILE A 59 -9.25 24.25 -19.84
C ILE A 59 -8.26 25.42 -19.83
N PRO A 60 -8.67 26.62 -19.40
CA PRO A 60 -7.78 27.78 -19.33
C PRO A 60 -6.56 27.57 -18.42
N SER A 61 -5.39 28.07 -18.83
CA SER A 61 -4.12 27.94 -18.10
C SER A 61 -4.17 28.46 -16.66
N HIS A 62 -4.99 29.48 -16.37
CA HIS A 62 -5.11 30.03 -15.01
C HIS A 62 -5.69 29.04 -14.00
N LYS A 63 -6.48 28.04 -14.45
CA LYS A 63 -7.04 27.00 -13.56
C LYS A 63 -5.99 26.01 -13.06
N TYR A 64 -4.84 25.95 -13.72
CA TYR A 64 -3.71 25.10 -13.34
C TYR A 64 -2.75 25.76 -12.34
N THR A 65 -3.02 27.00 -11.93
CA THR A 65 -2.16 27.74 -11.00
C THR A 65 -2.13 27.07 -9.62
N ILE A 66 -0.92 26.79 -9.14
CA ILE A 66 -0.65 26.28 -7.80
C ILE A 66 -0.09 27.42 -6.95
N TYR A 67 -0.57 27.54 -5.72
CA TYR A 67 -0.07 28.51 -4.75
C TYR A 67 0.69 27.80 -3.64
N THR A 68 1.92 28.24 -3.35
CA THR A 68 2.72 27.66 -2.27
C THR A 68 3.47 28.75 -1.53
N GLN A 69 3.40 28.71 -0.20
CA GLN A 69 4.12 29.65 0.66
C GLN A 69 5.54 29.14 0.93
N LEU A 70 6.53 30.00 0.77
CA LEU A 70 7.92 29.70 1.13
C LEU A 70 8.08 29.73 2.65
N GLY A 71 8.65 28.69 3.24
CA GLY A 71 8.97 28.61 4.67
C GLY A 71 10.32 29.22 5.04
N LYS A 72 11.26 29.30 4.09
CA LYS A 72 12.61 29.87 4.24
C LYS A 72 12.95 30.73 3.02
N ASP A 73 14.10 31.38 3.03
CA ASP A 73 14.60 32.08 1.85
C ASP A 73 14.97 31.06 0.74
N PRO A 74 14.73 31.38 -0.55
CA PRO A 74 14.89 30.43 -1.66
C PRO A 74 16.29 29.79 -1.75
N LYS A 75 17.34 30.46 -1.27
CA LYS A 75 18.74 29.98 -1.31
C LYS A 75 19.07 28.98 -0.19
N ASP A 76 18.29 28.94 0.89
CA ASP A 76 18.56 28.14 2.09
C ASP A 76 17.85 26.78 2.08
N TYR A 77 17.27 26.40 0.93
CA TYR A 77 16.59 25.12 0.76
C TYR A 77 17.57 24.01 0.34
N PRO A 78 17.78 22.96 1.16
CA PRO A 78 18.71 21.87 0.83
C PRO A 78 18.25 21.01 -0.36
N ALA A 79 16.96 21.05 -0.71
CA ALA A 79 16.37 20.36 -1.86
C ALA A 79 15.71 21.35 -2.85
N GLY A 80 16.31 22.53 -3.06
CA GLY A 80 15.74 23.56 -3.93
C GLY A 80 15.53 23.12 -5.39
N GLY A 81 16.27 22.10 -5.86
CA GLY A 81 16.17 21.55 -7.22
C GLY A 81 14.88 20.80 -7.54
N SER A 82 14.26 20.15 -6.54
CA SER A 82 13.05 19.34 -6.71
C SER A 82 11.76 20.07 -6.30
N MET A 83 11.88 21.27 -5.72
CA MET A 83 10.75 22.11 -5.32
C MET A 83 10.43 23.16 -6.39
N ALA A 84 9.29 23.00 -7.07
CA ALA A 84 8.80 23.94 -8.08
C ALA A 84 8.69 25.39 -7.57
N SER A 85 8.20 25.58 -6.34
CA SER A 85 8.07 26.89 -5.71
C SER A 85 9.41 27.60 -5.52
N VAL A 86 10.47 26.86 -5.17
CA VAL A 86 11.83 27.38 -4.98
C VAL A 86 12.45 27.73 -6.33
N GLN A 87 12.30 26.87 -7.34
CA GLN A 87 12.79 27.13 -8.70
C GLN A 87 12.19 28.40 -9.30
N VAL A 88 10.88 28.59 -9.14
CA VAL A 88 10.19 29.82 -9.60
C VAL A 88 10.67 31.03 -8.82
N ALA A 89 10.84 30.93 -7.50
CA ALA A 89 11.38 32.02 -6.69
C ALA A 89 12.81 32.42 -7.12
N LEU A 90 13.68 31.44 -7.40
CA LEU A 90 15.03 31.70 -7.91
C LEU A 90 15.01 32.38 -9.29
N LYS A 91 14.10 31.98 -10.20
CA LYS A 91 13.88 32.65 -11.49
C LYS A 91 13.40 34.09 -11.32
N MET A 92 12.48 34.35 -10.39
CA MET A 92 12.00 35.71 -10.09
C MET A 92 13.11 36.60 -9.54
N ILE A 93 13.96 36.07 -8.65
CA ILE A 93 15.13 36.77 -8.12
C ILE A 93 16.12 37.09 -9.25
N ALA A 94 16.36 36.14 -10.17
CA ALA A 94 17.23 36.36 -11.32
C ALA A 94 16.68 37.46 -12.27
N LYS A 95 15.36 37.65 -12.32
CA LYS A 95 14.69 38.73 -13.04
C LYS A 95 14.62 40.06 -12.27
N GLY A 96 15.28 40.15 -11.12
CA GLY A 96 15.32 41.37 -10.30
C GLY A 96 14.08 41.60 -9.43
N LYS A 97 13.15 40.65 -9.34
CA LYS A 97 12.02 40.72 -8.40
C LYS A 97 12.45 40.19 -7.02
N PRO A 98 12.33 40.98 -5.94
CA PRO A 98 12.69 40.50 -4.61
C PRO A 98 11.67 39.45 -4.13
N VAL A 99 12.16 38.31 -3.64
CA VAL A 99 11.34 37.25 -3.02
C VAL A 99 11.95 36.91 -1.67
N ARG A 100 11.12 36.80 -0.63
CA ARG A 100 11.53 36.55 0.76
C ARG A 100 10.84 35.31 1.33
N ALA A 101 11.36 34.82 2.45
CA ALA A 101 10.64 33.85 3.27
C ALA A 101 9.21 34.34 3.59
N LYS A 102 8.25 33.41 3.59
CA LYS A 102 6.80 33.61 3.77
C LYS A 102 6.03 34.21 2.59
N ASP A 103 6.69 34.55 1.48
CA ASP A 103 5.98 34.94 0.27
C ASP A 103 5.22 33.76 -0.36
N VAL A 104 4.09 34.06 -1.00
CA VAL A 104 3.26 33.08 -1.71
C VAL A 104 3.64 33.10 -3.18
N MET A 105 4.20 31.99 -3.67
CA MET A 105 4.56 31.80 -5.07
C MET A 105 3.38 31.21 -5.83
N SER A 106 3.09 31.76 -7.00
CA SER A 106 2.09 31.26 -7.96
C SER A 106 2.79 30.73 -9.21
N PHE A 107 2.56 29.47 -9.55
CA PHE A 107 3.20 28.84 -10.71
C PHE A 107 2.33 27.79 -11.40
N VAL A 108 2.69 27.48 -12.64
CA VAL A 108 2.12 26.42 -13.46
C VAL A 108 3.27 25.52 -13.91
N ILE A 109 3.04 24.21 -13.94
CA ILE A 109 4.03 23.24 -14.43
C ILE A 109 3.76 22.99 -15.92
N CYS A 110 4.75 23.27 -16.75
CA CYS A 110 4.64 23.16 -18.20
C CYS A 110 5.47 22.00 -18.78
N GLY A 111 5.21 21.64 -20.05
CA GLY A 111 5.99 20.65 -20.79
C GLY A 111 5.73 19.20 -20.34
N THR A 112 6.68 18.30 -20.61
CA THR A 112 6.56 16.87 -20.28
C THR A 112 7.55 16.50 -19.18
N SER A 113 7.05 16.24 -17.97
CA SER A 113 7.88 15.88 -16.82
C SER A 113 8.25 14.39 -16.76
N ASN A 114 7.60 13.53 -17.56
CA ASN A 114 7.79 12.06 -17.55
C ASN A 114 7.80 11.44 -16.15
N GLY A 115 7.09 12.05 -15.19
CA GLY A 115 7.02 11.60 -13.79
C GLY A 115 8.21 11.97 -12.90
N SER A 116 9.21 12.72 -13.40
CA SER A 116 10.33 13.21 -12.59
C SER A 116 9.99 14.51 -11.86
N ALA A 117 10.13 14.51 -10.54
CA ALA A 117 9.90 15.69 -9.70
C ALA A 117 10.90 16.83 -9.98
N GLU A 118 12.14 16.51 -10.33
CA GLU A 118 13.15 17.53 -10.68
C GLU A 118 12.84 18.19 -12.02
N THR A 119 12.37 17.42 -12.99
CA THR A 119 11.96 17.95 -14.31
C THR A 119 10.70 18.80 -14.17
N ALA A 120 9.72 18.35 -13.39
CA ALA A 120 8.52 19.13 -13.07
C ALA A 120 8.87 20.45 -12.38
N ALA A 121 9.81 20.43 -11.43
CA ALA A 121 10.26 21.64 -10.72
C ALA A 121 11.00 22.62 -11.64
N LYS A 122 11.86 22.14 -12.54
CA LYS A 122 12.55 22.99 -13.54
C LYS A 122 11.58 23.62 -14.53
N ASN A 123 10.56 22.88 -14.92
CA ASN A 123 9.54 23.32 -15.86
C ASN A 123 8.43 24.19 -15.23
N ALA A 124 8.52 24.47 -13.93
CA ALA A 124 7.61 25.40 -13.28
C ALA A 124 7.88 26.84 -13.75
N GLN A 125 6.83 27.51 -14.21
CA GLN A 125 6.86 28.88 -14.73
C GLN A 125 5.80 29.73 -14.04
N THR A 126 6.01 31.05 -14.01
CA THR A 126 5.01 31.98 -13.47
C THR A 126 3.84 32.13 -14.44
N LEU A 127 2.64 32.45 -13.92
CA LEU A 127 1.44 32.66 -14.73
C LEU A 127 1.67 33.69 -15.86
N ASP A 128 2.35 34.79 -15.56
CA ASP A 128 2.65 35.86 -16.52
C ASP A 128 3.44 35.36 -17.74
N GLU A 129 4.33 34.39 -17.54
CA GLU A 129 5.14 33.80 -18.60
C GLU A 129 4.35 32.82 -19.44
N VAL A 130 3.43 32.06 -18.82
CA VAL A 130 2.56 31.13 -19.54
C VAL A 130 1.52 31.89 -20.37
N LEU A 131 1.01 33.02 -19.86
CA LEU A 131 0.03 33.86 -20.55
C LEU A 131 0.64 34.83 -21.58
N ALA A 132 1.97 34.94 -21.65
CA ALA A 132 2.63 35.77 -22.65
C ALA A 132 2.34 35.26 -24.07
N LYS A 133 2.05 36.17 -25.00
CA LYS A 133 1.55 35.87 -26.36
C LYS A 133 2.49 34.98 -27.21
N ASP A 134 3.77 34.89 -26.86
CA ASP A 134 4.79 34.17 -27.63
C ASP A 134 5.43 32.99 -26.86
N SER A 135 4.81 32.54 -25.76
CA SER A 135 5.43 31.56 -24.86
C SER A 135 5.44 30.13 -25.39
N GLY A 136 4.39 29.69 -26.10
CA GLY A 136 4.23 28.30 -26.54
C GLY A 136 4.19 27.26 -25.41
N LEU A 137 4.08 27.70 -24.15
CA LEU A 137 4.18 26.86 -22.96
C LEU A 137 2.81 26.26 -22.61
N LEU A 138 2.66 24.95 -22.82
CA LEU A 138 1.46 24.21 -22.46
C LEU A 138 1.61 23.54 -21.07
N PRO A 139 0.53 23.51 -20.25
CA PRO A 139 0.53 22.77 -18.98
C PRO A 139 0.80 21.27 -19.15
N ASP A 140 1.52 20.67 -18.21
CA ASP A 140 1.76 19.22 -18.18
C ASP A 140 0.52 18.47 -17.67
N ILE A 141 -0.33 18.03 -18.58
CA ILE A 141 -1.62 17.41 -18.25
C ILE A 141 -1.44 16.14 -17.40
N ASP A 142 -0.46 15.31 -17.73
CA ASP A 142 -0.23 14.05 -17.01
C ASP A 142 0.25 14.31 -15.58
N TYR A 143 1.07 15.35 -15.38
CA TYR A 143 1.44 15.78 -14.02
C TYR A 143 0.22 16.20 -13.21
N TYR A 144 -0.67 17.03 -13.77
CA TYR A 144 -1.86 17.49 -13.06
C TYR A 144 -2.84 16.35 -12.78
N LEU A 145 -3.04 15.42 -13.73
CA LEU A 145 -3.86 14.23 -13.51
C LEU A 145 -3.29 13.39 -12.34
N HIS A 146 -1.98 13.10 -12.34
CA HIS A 146 -1.36 12.21 -11.36
C HIS A 146 -1.19 12.85 -9.97
N LYS A 147 -0.78 14.13 -9.89
CA LYS A 147 -0.36 14.77 -8.64
C LYS A 147 -1.42 15.70 -8.05
N GLN A 148 -2.34 16.22 -8.86
CA GLN A 148 -3.28 17.25 -8.44
C GLN A 148 -4.73 16.76 -8.41
N ILE A 149 -5.15 15.93 -9.38
CA ILE A 149 -6.54 15.47 -9.50
C ILE A 149 -6.74 14.10 -8.84
N LEU A 150 -5.91 13.10 -9.17
CA LEU A 150 -6.10 11.74 -8.65
C LEU A 150 -6.10 11.67 -7.11
N PRO A 151 -5.17 12.29 -6.36
CA PRO A 151 -5.12 12.11 -4.90
C PRO A 151 -6.36 12.64 -4.14
N PRO A 152 -6.91 13.83 -4.47
CA PRO A 152 -8.19 14.26 -3.90
C PRO A 152 -9.38 13.37 -4.29
N VAL A 153 -9.46 12.97 -5.57
CA VAL A 153 -10.55 12.11 -6.07
C VAL A 153 -10.53 10.74 -5.40
N GLU A 154 -9.35 10.14 -5.27
CA GLU A 154 -9.13 8.89 -4.55
C GLU A 154 -9.62 9.00 -3.10
N ARG A 155 -9.25 10.06 -2.37
CA ARG A 155 -9.70 10.22 -0.98
C ARG A 155 -11.20 10.43 -0.84
N LEU A 156 -11.83 11.11 -1.79
CA LEU A 156 -13.28 11.30 -1.81
C LEU A 156 -14.03 10.00 -2.13
N CYS A 157 -13.50 9.20 -3.05
CA CYS A 157 -14.14 7.98 -3.52
C CYS A 157 -13.75 6.72 -2.72
N ALA A 158 -12.70 6.77 -1.92
CA ALA A 158 -12.23 5.65 -1.11
C ALA A 158 -13.31 5.01 -0.21
N PRO A 159 -14.25 5.76 0.40
CA PRO A 159 -15.34 5.17 1.20
C PRO A 159 -16.47 4.54 0.37
N ILE A 160 -16.45 4.65 -0.96
CA ILE A 160 -17.56 4.26 -1.83
C ILE A 160 -17.33 2.86 -2.38
N SER A 161 -18.22 1.94 -1.99
CA SER A 161 -18.28 0.59 -2.54
C SER A 161 -18.48 0.62 -4.06
N GLY A 162 -17.61 -0.09 -4.79
CA GLY A 162 -17.71 -0.21 -6.26
C GLY A 162 -16.71 0.64 -7.05
N THR A 163 -15.90 1.47 -6.39
CA THR A 163 -14.79 2.20 -7.02
C THR A 163 -13.45 1.79 -6.44
N ASN A 164 -12.40 1.79 -7.26
CA ASN A 164 -11.03 1.48 -6.86
C ASN A 164 -10.08 2.45 -7.54
N VAL A 165 -8.91 2.70 -6.93
CA VAL A 165 -7.87 3.60 -7.47
C VAL A 165 -7.48 3.24 -8.91
N THR A 166 -7.47 1.94 -9.24
CA THR A 166 -7.19 1.47 -10.61
C THR A 166 -8.26 1.88 -11.60
N LEU A 167 -9.55 1.82 -11.22
CA LEU A 167 -10.67 2.24 -12.07
C LEU A 167 -10.69 3.76 -12.23
N LEU A 168 -10.40 4.50 -11.17
CA LEU A 168 -10.30 5.97 -11.22
C LEU A 168 -9.12 6.41 -12.10
N ALA A 169 -7.97 5.75 -11.98
CA ALA A 169 -6.81 5.99 -12.84
C ALA A 169 -7.11 5.66 -14.30
N GLU A 170 -7.82 4.56 -14.58
CA GLU A 170 -8.26 4.20 -15.92
C GLU A 170 -9.25 5.24 -16.50
N CYS A 171 -10.20 5.72 -15.71
CA CYS A 171 -11.14 6.77 -16.13
C CYS A 171 -10.43 8.09 -16.46
N LEU A 172 -9.32 8.39 -15.77
CA LEU A 172 -8.46 9.54 -16.06
C LEU A 172 -7.47 9.28 -17.21
N GLY A 173 -7.46 8.07 -17.78
CA GLY A 173 -6.57 7.68 -18.87
C GLY A 173 -5.11 7.54 -18.45
N LEU A 174 -4.85 7.19 -17.19
CA LEU A 174 -3.51 6.98 -16.62
C LEU A 174 -3.11 5.50 -16.70
N ASP A 175 -1.81 5.24 -16.78
CA ASP A 175 -1.24 3.89 -16.84
C ASP A 175 -1.44 3.13 -15.52
N THR A 176 -2.31 2.12 -15.54
CA THR A 176 -2.75 1.35 -14.36
C THR A 176 -1.66 0.42 -13.79
N THR A 177 -0.59 0.16 -14.55
CA THR A 177 0.51 -0.72 -14.13
C THR A 177 1.31 -0.14 -12.96
N LYS A 178 1.43 1.19 -12.88
CA LYS A 178 2.19 1.90 -11.83
C LYS A 178 1.47 1.94 -10.48
N TYR A 179 0.15 1.73 -10.46
CA TYR A 179 -0.68 1.85 -9.25
C TYR A 179 -0.98 0.53 -8.54
N ARG A 180 -0.78 -0.62 -9.21
CA ARG A 180 -0.94 -1.94 -8.58
C ARG A 180 0.04 -2.20 -7.43
N VAL A 181 1.22 -1.55 -7.44
CA VAL A 181 2.29 -1.78 -6.47
C VAL A 181 2.11 -0.94 -5.18
N SER A 182 1.50 0.25 -5.27
CA SER A 182 1.35 1.17 -4.13
C SER A 182 0.21 0.79 -3.17
N ASN A 183 -0.82 0.08 -3.66
CA ASN A 183 -2.02 -0.24 -2.87
C ASN A 183 -1.77 -1.34 -1.82
N ALA A 184 -0.75 -2.19 -2.01
CA ALA A 184 -0.39 -3.26 -1.08
C ALA A 184 0.29 -2.75 0.21
N ALA A 185 0.89 -1.55 0.18
CA ALA A 185 1.62 -0.98 1.31
C ALA A 185 0.78 0.02 2.14
N ALA A 186 -0.22 0.69 1.55
CA ALA A 186 -1.01 1.73 2.21
C ALA A 186 -2.25 1.20 2.95
N SER A 187 -2.83 0.09 2.48
CA SER A 187 -4.07 -0.51 3.03
C SER A 187 -3.91 -1.11 4.43
N SER A 188 -2.69 -1.21 4.96
CA SER A 188 -2.41 -1.67 6.32
C SER A 188 -2.53 -0.56 7.37
N SER A 189 -2.70 0.72 6.96
CA SER A 189 -2.63 1.88 7.85
C SER A 189 -3.93 2.70 8.00
N ALA A 190 -4.95 2.43 7.17
CA ALA A 190 -6.27 3.05 7.31
C ALA A 190 -7.12 2.25 8.31
N GLN A 191 -6.92 2.51 9.61
CA GLN A 191 -7.90 2.18 10.64
C GLN A 191 -9.14 3.07 10.44
N ASN A 192 -10.07 2.65 9.58
CA ASN A 192 -11.44 3.17 9.59
C ASN A 192 -12.16 2.60 10.82
N SER A 193 -12.50 3.48 11.75
CA SER A 193 -13.01 3.12 13.08
C SER A 193 -14.53 2.95 13.17
N ASN A 194 -15.26 2.77 12.05
CA ASN A 194 -16.73 2.64 12.07
C ASN A 194 -17.31 1.62 11.07
N GLU A 195 -16.49 0.77 10.44
CA GLU A 195 -17.00 -0.38 9.69
C GLU A 195 -17.02 -1.60 10.61
N ILE A 196 -18.13 -2.35 10.60
CA ILE A 196 -18.20 -3.69 11.18
C ILE A 196 -17.20 -4.54 10.40
N THR A 197 -15.98 -4.59 10.90
CA THR A 197 -14.88 -5.34 10.29
C THR A 197 -15.29 -6.80 10.35
N ALA A 198 -15.37 -7.46 9.20
CA ALA A 198 -15.53 -8.91 9.18
C ALA A 198 -14.46 -9.52 10.09
N LEU A 199 -14.86 -10.47 10.94
CA LEU A 199 -13.92 -11.14 11.83
C LEU A 199 -12.75 -11.64 10.99
N GLU A 200 -11.51 -11.49 11.46
CA GLU A 200 -10.34 -11.88 10.66
C GLU A 200 -10.34 -13.37 10.27
N SER A 201 -11.14 -14.19 10.96
CA SER A 201 -11.42 -15.59 10.62
C SER A 201 -12.26 -15.77 9.34
N GLN A 202 -12.96 -14.73 8.89
CA GLN A 202 -13.81 -14.73 7.69
C GLN A 202 -13.07 -14.22 6.44
N ILE A 203 -11.86 -13.66 6.60
CA ILE A 203 -11.04 -13.21 5.48
C ILE A 203 -10.49 -14.45 4.74
N PRO A 204 -10.71 -14.59 3.43
CA PRO A 204 -10.23 -15.76 2.70
C PRO A 204 -8.69 -15.78 2.64
N ASP A 205 -8.12 -16.99 2.72
CA ASP A 205 -6.68 -17.22 2.83
C ASP A 205 -5.85 -16.51 1.74
N HIS A 206 -6.36 -16.42 0.51
CA HIS A 206 -5.65 -15.77 -0.60
C HIS A 206 -5.50 -14.24 -0.41
N ILE A 207 -6.42 -13.59 0.31
CA ILE A 207 -6.32 -12.17 0.68
C ILE A 207 -5.45 -12.04 1.92
N ARG A 208 -5.71 -12.87 2.93
CA ARG A 208 -5.01 -12.81 4.23
C ARG A 208 -3.50 -13.00 4.09
N PHE A 209 -3.09 -13.94 3.24
CA PHE A 209 -1.69 -14.31 3.07
C PHE A 209 -1.02 -13.70 1.83
N ASN A 210 -1.68 -12.74 1.17
CA ASN A 210 -1.16 -12.12 -0.05
C ASN A 210 0.23 -11.47 0.13
N ALA A 211 0.45 -10.84 1.29
CA ALA A 211 1.72 -10.19 1.63
C ALA A 211 2.73 -11.13 2.31
N CYS A 212 2.41 -12.41 2.48
CA CYS A 212 3.29 -13.37 3.16
C CYS A 212 4.38 -13.90 2.22
N GLU A 213 5.57 -14.08 2.77
CA GLU A 213 6.72 -14.60 2.04
C GLU A 213 6.68 -16.14 2.03
N PRO A 214 6.94 -16.80 0.87
CA PRO A 214 7.00 -18.26 0.78
C PRO A 214 8.16 -18.86 1.57
N LEU A 215 8.11 -20.17 1.84
CA LEU A 215 9.23 -20.85 2.49
C LEU A 215 10.41 -20.94 1.53
N SER A 216 11.48 -20.22 1.83
CA SER A 216 12.72 -20.24 1.08
C SER A 216 13.60 -21.40 1.55
N LEU A 217 14.02 -22.25 0.60
CA LEU A 217 14.80 -23.45 0.86
C LEU A 217 16.08 -23.45 0.04
N LEU A 218 17.13 -24.05 0.59
CA LEU A 218 18.41 -24.24 -0.07
C LEU A 218 18.71 -25.74 -0.17
N CYS A 219 18.95 -26.23 -1.39
CA CYS A 219 19.40 -27.60 -1.57
C CYS A 219 20.86 -27.75 -1.09
N LEU A 220 21.12 -28.61 -0.10
CA LEU A 220 22.47 -28.81 0.41
C LEU A 220 23.42 -29.50 -0.57
N SER A 221 22.90 -30.12 -1.65
CA SER A 221 23.74 -30.84 -2.63
C SER A 221 24.13 -29.98 -3.82
N CYS A 222 23.19 -29.23 -4.42
CA CYS A 222 23.49 -28.35 -5.56
C CYS A 222 23.57 -26.85 -5.21
N ARG A 223 23.29 -26.48 -3.95
CA ARG A 223 23.28 -25.09 -3.44
C ARG A 223 22.35 -24.14 -4.17
N GLN A 224 21.39 -24.66 -4.94
CA GLN A 224 20.38 -23.83 -5.61
C GLN A 224 19.25 -23.47 -4.64
N PRO A 225 18.84 -22.19 -4.57
CA PRO A 225 17.68 -21.76 -3.82
C PRO A 225 16.39 -22.14 -4.56
N PHE A 226 15.37 -22.54 -3.81
CA PHE A 226 14.04 -22.83 -4.32
C PHE A 226 13.00 -22.49 -3.25
N GLN A 227 11.73 -22.46 -3.61
CA GLN A 227 10.66 -22.06 -2.71
C GLN A 227 9.56 -23.11 -2.59
N PHE A 228 8.87 -23.13 -1.46
CA PHE A 228 7.68 -23.92 -1.22
C PHE A 228 6.52 -23.00 -0.84
N ARG A 229 5.37 -23.17 -1.51
CA ARG A 229 4.15 -22.34 -1.36
C ARG A 229 2.95 -23.12 -0.79
N GLY A 230 3.19 -24.34 -0.32
CA GLY A 230 2.15 -25.25 0.19
C GLY A 230 1.63 -26.24 -0.86
N LEU A 231 0.92 -27.26 -0.38
CA LEU A 231 0.44 -28.41 -1.18
C LEU A 231 -0.68 -28.06 -2.16
N ALA A 232 -1.55 -27.12 -1.76
CA ALA A 232 -2.70 -26.68 -2.55
C ALA A 232 -2.35 -25.61 -3.59
N HIS A 233 -1.09 -25.13 -3.65
CA HIS A 233 -0.71 -24.09 -4.60
C HIS A 233 -0.62 -24.66 -6.03
N THR A 234 -1.34 -24.05 -6.95
CA THR A 234 -1.22 -24.29 -8.40
C THR A 234 -0.57 -23.07 -9.04
N PRO A 235 0.64 -23.20 -9.64
CA PRO A 235 1.21 -22.10 -10.39
C PRO A 235 0.30 -21.75 -11.59
N LEU A 236 0.21 -20.46 -11.92
CA LEU A 236 -0.49 -20.01 -13.11
C LEU A 236 0.23 -20.54 -14.36
N PRO A 237 -0.49 -20.88 -15.45
CA PRO A 237 0.08 -21.53 -16.64
C PRO A 237 1.24 -20.76 -17.29
N ASP A 238 1.25 -19.43 -17.15
CA ASP A 238 2.18 -18.53 -17.84
C ASP A 238 3.33 -18.00 -16.96
N GLU A 239 3.34 -18.32 -15.66
CA GLU A 239 4.41 -17.88 -14.75
C GLU A 239 5.42 -19.00 -14.50
N THR A 240 6.67 -18.80 -14.92
CA THR A 240 7.78 -19.60 -14.42
C THR A 240 8.27 -18.99 -13.10
N PRO A 241 7.99 -19.63 -11.94
CA PRO A 241 8.38 -19.07 -10.66
C PRO A 241 9.89 -18.99 -10.57
N SER A 242 10.41 -17.77 -10.33
CA SER A 242 11.79 -17.54 -9.93
C SER A 242 11.80 -17.06 -8.47
N PRO A 243 12.43 -17.78 -7.52
CA PRO A 243 13.12 -19.07 -7.66
C PRO A 243 12.15 -20.27 -7.90
N PRO A 244 12.65 -21.42 -8.38
CA PRO A 244 11.82 -22.57 -8.76
C PRO A 244 11.04 -23.15 -7.57
N LEU A 245 9.89 -23.78 -7.84
CA LEU A 245 9.04 -24.41 -6.80
C LEU A 245 9.54 -25.81 -6.45
N ALA A 246 9.50 -26.17 -5.16
CA ALA A 246 9.82 -27.50 -4.68
C ALA A 246 8.90 -28.57 -5.30
N ILE A 247 9.46 -29.75 -5.59
CA ILE A 247 8.69 -30.89 -6.10
C ILE A 247 8.29 -31.76 -4.91
N VAL A 248 7.00 -32.02 -4.73
CA VAL A 248 6.50 -32.93 -3.68
C VAL A 248 6.52 -34.36 -4.21
N THR A 249 7.20 -35.25 -3.49
CA THR A 249 7.27 -36.69 -3.81
C THR A 249 6.83 -37.53 -2.60
N ASN A 250 6.69 -38.84 -2.80
CA ASN A 250 6.37 -39.80 -1.74
C ASN A 250 7.34 -39.73 -0.54
N ASN A 251 8.57 -39.28 -0.77
CA ASN A 251 9.64 -39.19 0.24
C ASN A 251 9.86 -37.77 0.79
N GLY A 252 8.97 -36.83 0.45
CA GLY A 252 9.04 -35.44 0.90
C GLY A 252 9.34 -34.45 -0.22
N LEU A 253 9.85 -33.29 0.17
CA LEU A 253 10.21 -32.22 -0.76
C LEU A 253 11.54 -32.51 -1.45
N CYS A 254 11.57 -32.44 -2.77
CA CYS A 254 12.75 -32.64 -3.60
C CYS A 254 13.21 -31.34 -4.24
N CYS A 255 14.53 -31.26 -4.47
CA CYS A 255 15.13 -30.17 -5.23
C CYS A 255 14.55 -30.13 -6.65
N PRO A 256 14.10 -28.96 -7.14
CA PRO A 256 13.52 -28.85 -8.48
C PRO A 256 14.56 -28.91 -9.61
N ASN A 257 15.85 -28.83 -9.28
CA ASN A 257 16.89 -28.95 -10.30
C ASN A 257 16.91 -30.39 -10.85
N PRO A 258 16.65 -30.60 -12.15
CA PRO A 258 16.60 -31.92 -12.75
C PRO A 258 17.94 -32.68 -12.64
N SER A 259 19.06 -31.97 -12.57
CA SER A 259 20.39 -32.58 -12.38
C SER A 259 20.66 -33.06 -10.96
N CYS A 260 19.88 -32.61 -9.96
CA CYS A 260 20.12 -32.95 -8.56
C CYS A 260 19.02 -33.86 -7.98
N SER A 261 17.75 -33.52 -8.19
CA SER A 261 16.53 -34.26 -7.76
C SER A 261 16.52 -34.84 -6.34
N LYS A 262 17.39 -34.35 -5.45
CA LYS A 262 17.61 -34.91 -4.11
C LYS A 262 16.48 -34.52 -3.16
N ALA A 263 15.98 -35.51 -2.42
CA ALA A 263 15.01 -35.33 -1.36
C ALA A 263 15.62 -34.60 -0.14
N MET A 264 14.89 -33.64 0.41
CA MET A 264 15.25 -32.96 1.64
C MET A 264 14.83 -33.80 2.84
N THR A 265 15.75 -33.95 3.79
CA THR A 265 15.44 -34.60 5.07
C THR A 265 14.57 -33.67 5.92
N THR A 266 13.74 -34.26 6.79
CA THR A 266 12.92 -33.50 7.75
C THR A 266 13.77 -32.61 8.66
N LEU A 267 14.98 -33.04 9.01
CA LEU A 267 15.93 -32.24 9.80
C LEU A 267 16.37 -30.98 9.06
N THR A 268 16.72 -31.11 7.77
CA THR A 268 17.12 -29.96 6.95
C THR A 268 15.95 -28.98 6.78
N LEU A 269 14.74 -29.49 6.52
CA LEU A 269 13.54 -28.66 6.42
C LEU A 269 13.25 -27.93 7.73
N SER A 270 13.33 -28.63 8.86
CA SER A 270 13.09 -28.05 10.19
C SER A 270 14.10 -26.95 10.51
N ALA A 271 15.39 -27.18 10.23
CA ALA A 271 16.44 -26.20 10.48
C ALA A 271 16.28 -24.93 9.61
N GLN A 272 15.94 -25.09 8.33
CA GLN A 272 15.72 -23.95 7.42
C GLN A 272 14.43 -23.19 7.76
N LEU A 273 13.35 -23.90 8.10
CA LEU A 273 12.11 -23.30 8.59
C LEU A 273 12.34 -22.50 9.87
N GLN A 274 13.05 -23.06 10.85
CA GLN A 274 13.39 -22.36 12.09
C GLN A 274 14.25 -21.11 11.82
N THR A 275 15.17 -21.19 10.85
CA THR A 275 15.98 -20.05 10.44
C THR A 275 15.13 -18.93 9.85
N GLN A 276 14.19 -19.25 8.95
CA GLN A 276 13.28 -18.26 8.37
C GLN A 276 12.34 -17.65 9.42
N ILE A 277 11.80 -18.47 10.34
CA ILE A 277 11.00 -17.96 11.46
C ILE A 277 11.82 -16.95 12.28
N ARG A 278 13.07 -17.28 12.63
CA ARG A 278 13.97 -16.37 13.36
C ARG A 278 14.26 -15.08 12.58
N GLN A 279 14.34 -15.14 11.26
CA GLN A 279 14.51 -13.94 10.43
C GLN A 279 13.29 -13.03 10.51
N HIS A 280 12.06 -13.56 10.38
CA HIS A 280 10.84 -12.77 10.53
C HIS A 280 10.69 -12.21 11.95
N THR A 281 10.97 -13.02 12.98
CA THR A 281 10.96 -12.57 14.38
C THR A 281 12.00 -11.45 14.59
N SER A 282 13.22 -11.60 14.08
CA SER A 282 14.26 -10.57 14.15
C SER A 282 13.84 -9.28 13.42
N ARG A 283 13.20 -9.39 12.24
CA ARG A 283 12.68 -8.24 11.49
C ARG A 283 11.62 -7.47 12.28
N TYR A 284 10.74 -8.18 12.99
CA TYR A 284 9.75 -7.57 13.88
C TYR A 284 10.41 -6.86 15.07
N TYR A 285 11.29 -7.55 15.80
CA TYR A 285 11.99 -6.98 16.96
C TYR A 285 13.04 -5.93 16.61
N ALA A 286 13.40 -5.77 15.33
CA ALA A 286 14.20 -4.63 14.88
C ALA A 286 13.44 -3.30 15.02
N THR A 287 12.10 -3.34 15.12
CA THR A 287 11.20 -2.21 15.39
C THR A 287 11.46 -1.00 14.48
N TRP A 288 11.58 -1.26 13.18
CA TRP A 288 11.66 -0.18 12.19
C TRP A 288 10.30 0.49 12.03
N LEU A 289 10.30 1.81 12.09
CA LEU A 289 9.13 2.66 11.90
C LEU A 289 9.26 3.42 10.58
N GLN A 290 8.16 3.55 9.86
CA GLN A 290 8.03 4.28 8.62
C GLN A 290 7.00 5.41 8.78
N CYS A 291 7.32 6.60 8.28
CA CYS A 291 6.40 7.73 8.20
C CYS A 291 5.51 7.60 6.96
N ASP A 292 4.22 7.89 7.11
CA ASP A 292 3.23 7.91 6.01
C ASP A 292 3.39 9.12 5.07
N ASP A 293 3.91 10.23 5.58
CA ASP A 293 4.16 11.44 4.81
C ASP A 293 5.35 11.24 3.85
N ALA A 294 5.05 11.14 2.56
CA ALA A 294 6.03 10.96 1.49
C ALA A 294 7.01 12.15 1.36
N ALA A 295 6.69 13.32 1.89
CA ALA A 295 7.60 14.47 1.93
C ALA A 295 8.56 14.43 3.14
N CYS A 296 8.41 13.45 4.04
CA CYS A 296 9.26 13.33 5.22
C CYS A 296 10.66 12.84 4.86
N THR A 297 11.67 13.65 5.21
CA THR A 297 13.08 13.32 4.95
C THR A 297 13.67 12.27 5.90
N VAL A 298 13.04 12.03 7.05
CA VAL A 298 13.44 10.94 7.95
C VAL A 298 13.03 9.60 7.38
N GLY A 299 11.81 9.50 6.82
CA GLY A 299 11.25 8.33 6.15
C GLY A 299 11.13 7.09 7.05
N ARG A 300 12.27 6.56 7.49
CA ARG A 300 12.47 5.31 8.22
C ARG A 300 13.39 5.49 9.42
N THR A 301 12.98 5.10 10.63
CA THR A 301 13.80 5.21 11.85
C THR A 301 13.45 4.12 12.88
N ARG A 302 14.34 3.88 13.84
CA ARG A 302 14.09 3.02 15.01
C ARG A 302 13.73 3.82 16.26
N GLN A 303 13.83 5.14 16.20
CA GLN A 303 13.49 6.01 17.32
C GLN A 303 11.99 6.27 17.32
N MET A 304 11.34 6.02 18.45
CA MET A 304 9.91 6.26 18.62
C MET A 304 9.70 7.51 19.47
N SER A 305 8.72 8.34 19.11
CA SER A 305 8.31 9.47 19.96
C SER A 305 7.57 8.96 21.20
N VAL A 306 7.51 9.78 22.25
CA VAL A 306 6.74 9.46 23.47
C VAL A 306 5.25 9.23 23.15
N TYR A 307 4.72 9.96 22.16
CA TYR A 307 3.34 9.79 21.68
C TYR A 307 3.17 8.62 20.69
N GLY A 308 4.21 7.83 20.44
CA GLY A 308 4.23 6.59 19.64
C GLY A 308 4.03 6.81 18.14
N HIS A 309 2.88 7.37 17.77
CA HIS A 309 2.43 7.55 16.41
C HIS A 309 2.94 8.82 15.74
N ARG A 310 3.56 9.75 16.46
CA ARG A 310 4.00 11.03 15.88
C ARG A 310 5.40 10.91 15.29
N CYS A 311 5.58 11.36 14.04
CA CYS A 311 6.89 11.43 13.40
C CYS A 311 7.84 12.38 14.15
N LEU A 312 9.11 11.99 14.24
CA LEU A 312 10.17 12.78 14.88
C LEU A 312 10.61 14.00 14.05
N GLY A 313 10.27 14.02 12.76
CA GLY A 313 10.68 15.08 11.84
C GLY A 313 12.20 15.16 11.64
N PRO A 314 12.68 16.01 10.71
CA PRO A 314 14.08 16.05 10.25
C PRO A 314 15.12 16.29 11.35
N LYS A 315 14.72 16.91 12.47
CA LYS A 315 15.61 17.25 13.59
C LYS A 315 15.44 16.34 14.81
N GLY A 316 14.59 15.31 14.75
CA GLY A 316 14.35 14.42 15.89
C GLY A 316 13.47 15.01 17.01
N LEU A 317 12.92 16.21 16.83
CA LEU A 317 12.19 16.98 17.87
C LEU A 317 10.67 16.89 17.75
N ALA A 318 10.15 15.97 16.95
CA ALA A 318 8.73 15.85 16.60
C ALA A 318 8.11 17.14 16.02
N TYR A 319 8.94 17.94 15.33
CA TYR A 319 8.57 19.22 14.73
C TYR A 319 8.94 19.24 13.24
N GLY A 320 8.07 19.83 12.42
CA GLY A 320 8.27 19.97 10.97
C GLY A 320 7.78 18.80 10.10
N CYS A 321 7.21 17.75 10.69
CA CYS A 321 6.45 16.72 9.98
C CYS A 321 5.24 16.33 10.84
N SER A 322 4.06 16.29 10.21
CA SER A 322 2.79 15.87 10.83
C SER A 322 2.40 14.45 10.47
N GLY A 323 3.29 13.70 9.82
CA GLY A 323 3.05 12.31 9.45
C GLY A 323 2.94 11.39 10.66
N ARG A 324 2.20 10.30 10.45
CA ARG A 324 2.03 9.20 11.40
C ARG A 324 3.11 8.15 11.16
N MET A 325 3.71 7.68 12.26
CA MET A 325 4.65 6.58 12.27
C MET A 325 3.90 5.26 12.49
N ALA A 326 4.22 4.28 11.66
CA ALA A 326 3.76 2.90 11.79
C ALA A 326 4.94 1.94 11.72
N PHE A 327 4.80 0.74 12.29
CA PHE A 327 5.81 -0.30 12.14
C PHE A 327 5.88 -0.76 10.68
N GLU A 328 7.10 -0.77 10.13
CA GLU A 328 7.37 -1.30 8.78
C GLU A 328 6.97 -2.78 8.69
N TYR A 329 7.23 -3.54 9.76
CA TYR A 329 6.81 -4.93 9.89
C TYR A 329 5.97 -5.07 11.16
N SER A 330 4.65 -5.06 10.98
CA SER A 330 3.70 -5.07 12.10
C SER A 330 3.58 -6.45 12.75
N GLU A 331 3.06 -6.43 13.96
CA GLU A 331 2.68 -7.60 14.73
C GLU A 331 1.66 -8.48 13.99
N LYS A 332 0.70 -7.87 13.27
CA LYS A 332 -0.23 -8.57 12.38
C LYS A 332 0.50 -9.24 11.20
N ALA A 333 1.48 -8.54 10.60
CA ALA A 333 2.26 -9.10 9.50
C ALA A 333 3.07 -10.32 9.95
N LEU A 334 3.72 -10.26 11.13
CA LEU A 334 4.41 -11.41 11.70
C LEU A 334 3.46 -12.57 12.01
N TYR A 335 2.31 -12.29 12.63
CA TYR A 335 1.34 -13.32 12.98
C TYR A 335 0.78 -14.03 11.73
N ASN A 336 0.40 -13.27 10.70
CA ASN A 336 -0.06 -13.83 9.43
C ASN A 336 1.05 -14.61 8.71
N GLN A 337 2.30 -14.16 8.78
CA GLN A 337 3.44 -14.91 8.24
C GLN A 337 3.59 -16.28 8.92
N LEU A 338 3.49 -16.33 10.25
CA LEU A 338 3.57 -17.59 10.99
C LEU A 338 2.39 -18.53 10.67
N LEU A 339 1.16 -18.00 10.61
CA LEU A 339 -0.01 -18.78 10.20
C LEU A 339 0.12 -19.29 8.77
N PHE A 340 0.65 -18.48 7.86
CA PHE A 340 0.93 -18.90 6.49
C PHE A 340 1.94 -20.05 6.47
N LEU A 341 3.05 -19.93 7.20
CA LEU A 341 4.04 -21.00 7.34
C LEU A 341 3.44 -22.30 7.90
N GLN A 342 2.56 -22.21 8.91
CA GLN A 342 1.84 -23.37 9.44
C GLN A 342 0.93 -23.99 8.38
N SER A 343 0.14 -23.17 7.68
CA SER A 343 -0.85 -23.63 6.69
C SER A 343 -0.24 -24.35 5.49
N MET A 344 1.03 -24.14 5.19
CA MET A 344 1.74 -24.85 4.12
C MET A 344 1.94 -26.34 4.44
N PHE A 345 1.93 -26.71 5.72
CA PHE A 345 2.15 -28.07 6.21
C PHE A 345 0.88 -28.73 6.76
N ASP A 346 -0.22 -27.99 6.83
CA ASP A 346 -1.52 -28.50 7.23
C ASP A 346 -2.11 -29.39 6.13
N VAL A 347 -1.96 -30.69 6.33
CA VAL A 347 -2.37 -31.71 5.38
C VAL A 347 -3.91 -31.82 5.31
N GLU A 348 -4.61 -31.65 6.42
CA GLU A 348 -6.06 -31.78 6.48
C GLU A 348 -6.74 -30.64 5.72
N LYS A 349 -6.34 -29.40 6.03
CA LYS A 349 -6.84 -28.21 5.32
C LYS A 349 -6.47 -28.23 3.84
N ALA A 350 -5.33 -28.81 3.48
CA ALA A 350 -4.96 -28.99 2.08
C ALA A 350 -5.86 -30.01 1.37
N MET A 351 -6.22 -31.13 2.00
CA MET A 351 -7.15 -32.11 1.43
C MET A 351 -8.54 -31.52 1.21
N GLU A 352 -9.08 -30.81 2.21
CA GLU A 352 -10.40 -30.14 2.10
C GLU A 352 -10.44 -29.12 0.95
N LYS A 353 -9.38 -28.34 0.77
CA LYS A 353 -9.27 -27.38 -0.35
C LYS A 353 -9.23 -28.06 -1.71
N LEU A 354 -8.65 -29.26 -1.79
CA LEU A 354 -8.61 -30.06 -3.02
C LEU A 354 -9.94 -30.78 -3.30
N ASP A 355 -10.82 -30.93 -2.30
CA ASP A 355 -12.20 -31.39 -2.47
C ASP A 355 -13.17 -30.29 -2.93
N GLY A 356 -12.83 -29.02 -2.68
CA GLY A 356 -13.59 -27.87 -3.17
C GLY A 356 -13.63 -27.81 -4.71
N LYS A 357 -14.77 -27.39 -5.28
CA LYS A 357 -15.08 -27.26 -6.73
C LYS A 357 -14.20 -26.21 -7.48
N GLY A 358 -12.91 -26.13 -7.21
CA GLY A 358 -11.99 -25.21 -7.84
C GLY A 358 -11.13 -25.90 -8.89
N GLY A 359 -11.60 -25.99 -10.14
CA GLY A 359 -10.82 -26.03 -11.39
C GLY A 359 -9.66 -27.02 -11.60
N VAL A 360 -9.22 -27.81 -10.61
CA VAL A 360 -8.11 -28.76 -10.76
C VAL A 360 -8.64 -30.01 -11.47
N LYS A 361 -7.92 -30.46 -12.50
CA LYS A 361 -8.21 -31.76 -13.15
C LYS A 361 -8.24 -32.85 -12.08
N ILE A 362 -9.32 -33.62 -12.03
CA ILE A 362 -9.62 -34.61 -10.98
C ILE A 362 -8.38 -35.48 -10.67
N GLU A 363 -7.65 -35.92 -11.69
CA GLU A 363 -6.44 -36.74 -11.55
C GLU A 363 -5.25 -36.04 -10.84
N GLU A 364 -5.04 -34.74 -11.05
CA GLU A 364 -3.96 -33.99 -10.39
C GLU A 364 -4.29 -33.72 -8.92
N GLY A 365 -5.57 -33.49 -8.61
CA GLY A 365 -6.06 -33.34 -7.25
C GLY A 365 -5.88 -34.63 -6.45
N GLU A 366 -6.24 -35.78 -7.01
CA GLU A 366 -6.06 -37.10 -6.38
C GLU A 366 -4.58 -37.42 -6.13
N LYS A 367 -3.70 -37.20 -7.12
CA LYS A 367 -2.25 -37.37 -6.95
C LYS A 367 -1.71 -36.54 -5.79
N ARG A 368 -2.15 -35.28 -5.66
CA ARG A 368 -1.75 -34.40 -4.56
C ARG A 368 -2.28 -34.88 -3.20
N LYS A 369 -3.50 -35.41 -3.13
CA LYS A 369 -4.04 -35.99 -1.89
C LYS A 369 -3.22 -37.19 -1.43
N VAL A 370 -2.86 -38.09 -2.35
CA VAL A 370 -1.98 -39.23 -2.05
C VAL A 370 -0.63 -38.75 -1.53
N LEU A 371 -0.01 -37.77 -2.21
CA LEU A 371 1.26 -37.18 -1.78
C LEU A 371 1.17 -36.49 -0.41
N ALA A 372 0.06 -35.81 -0.13
CA ALA A 372 -0.21 -35.17 1.15
C ALA A 372 -0.34 -36.21 2.27
N GLY A 373 -1.08 -37.29 2.02
CA GLY A 373 -1.22 -38.42 2.96
C GLY A 373 0.11 -39.10 3.27
N MET A 374 0.93 -39.39 2.25
CA MET A 374 2.25 -40.03 2.42
C MET A 374 3.25 -39.18 3.20
N ASN A 375 3.09 -37.86 3.23
CA ASN A 375 3.97 -36.93 3.93
C ASN A 375 3.41 -36.41 5.25
N ARG A 376 2.27 -36.95 5.71
CA ARG A 376 1.56 -36.48 6.91
C ARG A 376 2.45 -36.39 8.15
N GLU A 377 3.20 -37.43 8.45
CA GLU A 377 4.10 -37.44 9.62
C GLU A 377 5.23 -36.41 9.50
N ARG A 378 5.81 -36.27 8.29
CA ARG A 378 6.91 -35.33 8.05
C ARG A 378 6.44 -33.88 8.17
N PHE A 379 5.26 -33.57 7.64
CA PHE A 379 4.67 -32.24 7.72
C PHE A 379 4.14 -31.92 9.11
N ALA A 380 3.63 -32.90 9.86
CA ALA A 380 3.24 -32.71 11.25
C ALA A 380 4.40 -32.23 12.14
N VAL A 381 5.63 -32.70 11.90
CA VAL A 381 6.83 -32.20 12.61
C VAL A 381 7.08 -30.72 12.31
N LEU A 382 6.96 -30.32 11.03
CA LEU A 382 7.17 -28.93 10.62
C LEU A 382 6.05 -28.02 11.12
N GLU A 383 4.81 -28.48 11.06
CA GLU A 383 3.64 -27.79 11.60
C GLU A 383 3.78 -27.58 13.12
N GLY A 384 4.15 -28.62 13.85
CA GLY A 384 4.39 -28.56 15.29
C GLY A 384 5.48 -27.55 15.68
N LEU A 385 6.52 -27.40 14.85
CA LEU A 385 7.56 -26.38 15.04
C LEU A 385 6.96 -24.97 14.97
N VAL A 386 6.15 -24.68 13.95
CA VAL A 386 5.50 -23.36 13.80
C VAL A 386 4.49 -23.13 14.93
N LYS A 387 3.70 -24.15 15.26
CA LYS A 387 2.71 -24.10 16.35
C LYS A 387 3.36 -23.76 17.70
N GLY A 388 4.49 -24.39 18.02
CA GLY A 388 5.23 -24.10 19.25
C GLY A 388 5.82 -22.68 19.31
N VAL A 389 5.94 -21.99 18.18
CA VAL A 389 6.30 -20.56 18.14
C VAL A 389 5.05 -19.69 18.27
N LEU A 390 3.94 -20.05 17.61
CA LEU A 390 2.65 -19.37 17.70
C LEU A 390 2.10 -19.39 19.13
N GLU A 391 2.24 -20.49 19.87
CA GLU A 391 1.79 -20.61 21.27
C GLU A 391 2.51 -19.65 22.23
N ARG A 392 3.72 -19.18 21.87
CA ARG A 392 4.44 -18.15 22.64
C ARG A 392 3.93 -16.74 22.36
N SER A 393 3.18 -16.56 21.27
CA SER A 393 2.61 -15.27 20.90
C SER A 393 1.31 -15.02 21.66
N GLY A 394 1.21 -13.87 22.33
CA GLY A 394 -0.04 -13.44 22.96
C GLY A 394 -1.14 -13.06 21.97
N TRP A 395 -0.81 -12.89 20.68
CA TRP A 395 -1.75 -12.43 19.66
C TRP A 395 -2.88 -13.42 19.36
N GLY A 396 -2.61 -14.73 19.49
CA GLY A 396 -3.60 -15.78 19.26
C GLY A 396 -4.57 -15.99 20.43
N TRP A 397 -4.35 -15.34 21.57
CA TRP A 397 -5.09 -15.56 22.81
C TRP A 397 -5.97 -14.37 23.14
N VAL A 398 -7.29 -14.60 23.25
CA VAL A 398 -8.25 -13.60 23.72
C VAL A 398 -8.67 -13.97 25.14
N SER A 399 -8.22 -13.20 26.12
CA SER A 399 -8.67 -13.36 27.51
C SER A 399 -10.09 -12.83 27.67
N MET A 400 -11.08 -13.71 27.53
CA MET A 400 -12.50 -13.36 27.70
C MET A 400 -12.80 -12.76 29.08
N GLY A 401 -12.12 -13.24 30.13
CA GLY A 401 -12.24 -12.68 31.47
C GLY A 401 -11.63 -11.28 31.60
N GLY A 402 -10.56 -10.97 30.87
CA GLY A 402 -10.00 -9.62 30.80
C GLY A 402 -10.92 -8.67 30.03
N LEU A 403 -11.47 -9.15 28.90
CA LEU A 403 -12.31 -8.35 28.01
C LEU A 403 -13.70 -8.06 28.62
N PHE A 404 -14.33 -9.04 29.26
CA PHE A 404 -15.68 -8.93 29.81
C PHE A 404 -15.74 -8.90 31.34
N GLY A 405 -14.59 -8.82 32.01
CA GLY A 405 -14.53 -8.78 33.48
C GLY A 405 -15.29 -7.60 34.10
N PHE A 406 -15.46 -6.50 33.36
CA PHE A 406 -16.28 -5.36 33.77
C PHE A 406 -17.79 -5.70 33.81
N ALA A 407 -18.27 -6.55 32.90
CA ALA A 407 -19.68 -6.95 32.82
C ALA A 407 -20.08 -7.86 33.99
N LEU A 408 -19.14 -8.68 34.48
CA LEU A 408 -19.33 -9.50 35.68
C LEU A 408 -19.49 -8.66 36.96
N ARG A 409 -18.88 -7.47 37.03
CA ARG A 409 -19.05 -6.55 38.18
C ARG A 409 -20.37 -5.79 38.13
N ALA A 410 -20.87 -5.47 36.94
CA ALA A 410 -22.13 -4.74 36.76
C ALA A 410 -23.38 -5.58 37.10
N GLY A 411 -23.32 -6.92 36.97
CA GLY A 411 -24.42 -7.82 37.32
C GLY A 411 -24.57 -8.09 38.82
N ALA A 412 -23.57 -7.78 39.64
CA ALA A 412 -23.60 -8.03 41.09
C ALA A 412 -24.23 -6.90 41.92
N THR A 413 -24.49 -5.74 41.31
CA THR A 413 -25.05 -4.55 41.99
C THR A 413 -26.58 -4.42 41.91
N THR A 414 -27.29 -5.42 41.37
CA THR A 414 -28.75 -5.38 41.19
C THR A 414 -29.48 -6.48 41.98
N VAL A 415 -29.05 -6.71 43.23
CA VAL A 415 -29.88 -7.39 44.23
C VAL A 415 -29.73 -6.65 45.55
N ILE A 416 -30.60 -5.65 45.76
CA ILE A 416 -31.04 -5.19 47.08
C ILE A 416 -32.55 -5.04 47.00
#